data_AF-R9LW74-F1
#
_entry.id   AF-R9LW74-F1
#
_cell.length_a   1.000
_cell.length_b   1.000
_cell.length_c   1.000
_cell.angle_alpha   90.00
_cell.angle_beta   90.00
_cell.angle_gamma   90.00
#
_symmetry.space_group_name_H-M   'P 1'
#
loop_
_entity.id
_entity.type
_entity.pdbx_description
1 polymer ?
#
loop_
_entity_poly.entity_id
_entity_poly.type
_entity_poly.pdbx_seq_one_letter_code
_entity_poly.pdbx_strand_id
1 'polypeptide(L)' 'MNDYTAEQRLAEVNKAIQAVLLGGQSYKLGSRSVTRADLALLRAMRNELEAELASGESSMLLSDTFVAVFDSR' A
#
# COMPACT_ATOMS: atom_id res chain seq x y z
N MET A 1 10.77 -18.40 -7.38
CA MET A 1 10.57 -17.27 -6.46
C MET A 1 9.61 -16.34 -7.18
N ASN A 2 8.35 -16.24 -6.76
CA ASN A 2 7.43 -15.30 -7.42
C ASN A 2 7.76 -13.92 -6.85
N ASP A 3 8.69 -13.22 -7.49
CA ASP A 3 9.04 -11.84 -7.13
C ASP A 3 7.94 -10.92 -7.65
N TYR A 4 6.82 -10.90 -6.92
CA TYR A 4 5.77 -9.91 -7.15
C TYR A 4 6.32 -8.52 -6.90
N THR A 5 6.12 -7.61 -7.86
CA THR A 5 6.39 -6.18 -7.67
C THR A 5 5.45 -5.59 -6.61
N ALA A 6 5.84 -4.48 -5.97
CA ALA A 6 5.03 -3.84 -4.93
C ALA A 6 3.60 -3.52 -5.44
N GLU A 7 3.48 -3.07 -6.69
CA GLU A 7 2.19 -2.82 -7.36
C GLU A 7 1.33 -4.09 -7.51
N GLN A 8 1.95 -5.21 -7.90
CA GLN A 8 1.22 -6.48 -8.05
C GLN A 8 0.75 -7.02 -6.70
N ARG A 9 1.56 -6.87 -5.64
CA ARG A 9 1.15 -7.23 -4.28
C ARG A 9 -0.02 -6.37 -3.81
N LEU A 10 0.02 -5.07 -4.09
CA LEU A 10 -1.06 -4.15 -3.77
C LEU A 10 -2.36 -4.54 -4.50
N ALA A 11 -2.27 -4.91 -5.77
CA ALA A 11 -3.42 -5.40 -6.53
C ALA A 11 -4.03 -6.68 -5.93
N GLU A 12 -3.20 -7.64 -5.49
CA GLU A 12 -3.69 -8.85 -4.82
C GLU A 12 -4.35 -8.54 -3.47
N VAL A 13 -3.77 -7.63 -2.66
CA VAL A 13 -4.36 -7.20 -1.39
C VAL A 13 -5.71 -6.52 -1.60
N ASN A 14 -5.81 -5.62 -2.59
CA ASN A 14 -7.07 -4.96 -2.94
C ASN A 14 -8.14 -5.97 -3.38
N LYS A 15 -7.75 -6.98 -4.17
CA LYS A 15 -8.65 -8.06 -4.58
C LYS A 15 -9.13 -8.90 -3.39
N ALA A 16 -8.25 -9.19 -2.43
CA ALA A 16 -8.61 -9.88 -1.20
C ALA A 16 -9.62 -9.06 -0.37
N ILE A 17 -9.39 -7.75 -0.21
CA ILE A 17 -10.32 -6.85 0.49
C ILE A 17 -11.70 -6.86 -0.18
N GLN A 18 -11.75 -6.74 -1.51
CA GLN A 18 -13.01 -6.75 -2.25
C GLN A 18 -13.76 -8.08 -2.09
N ALA A 19 -13.07 -9.22 -2.25
CA ALA A 19 -13.68 -10.54 -2.10
C ALA A 19 -14.29 -10.75 -0.71
N VAL A 20 -13.59 -10.31 0.34
CA VAL A 20 -14.04 -10.41 1.73
C VAL A 20 -15.22 -9.46 2.04
N LEU A 21 -15.22 -8.26 1.44
CA LEU A 21 -16.31 -7.30 1.59
C LEU A 21 -17.59 -7.77 0.88
N LEU A 22 -17.47 -8.37 -0.31
CA LEU A 22 -18.60 -8.89 -1.10
C LEU A 22 -19.26 -10.15 -0.52
N GLY A 23 -18.75 -10.67 0.60
CA GLY A 23 -19.33 -11.82 1.30
C GLY A 23 -18.53 -13.11 1.17
N GLY A 24 -17.31 -13.07 0.60
CA GLY A 24 -16.38 -14.18 0.68
C GLY A 24 -15.94 -14.43 2.13
N GLN A 25 -16.20 -15.63 2.65
CA GLN A 25 -15.78 -16.02 4.01
C GLN A 25 -14.26 -15.98 4.17
N SER A 26 -13.51 -16.31 3.10
CA SER A 26 -12.05 -16.33 3.08
C SER A 26 -11.49 -16.18 1.65
N TYR A 27 -10.33 -15.53 1.51
CA TYR A 27 -9.57 -15.40 0.26
C TYR A 27 -8.15 -15.97 0.44
N LYS A 28 -7.64 -16.72 -0.54
CA LYS A 28 -6.25 -17.21 -0.52
C LYS A 28 -5.30 -16.17 -1.13
N LEU A 29 -4.42 -15.62 -0.30
CA LEU A 29 -3.34 -14.74 -0.70
C LEU A 29 -2.02 -15.52 -0.62
N GLY A 30 -1.56 -16.03 -1.77
CA GLY A 30 -0.43 -16.95 -1.83
C GLY A 30 -0.66 -18.21 -1.00
N SER A 31 0.18 -18.44 0.02
CA SER A 31 0.08 -19.58 0.96
C SER A 31 -0.83 -19.29 2.16
N ARG A 32 -1.26 -18.05 2.38
CA ARG A 32 -2.05 -17.63 3.54
C ARG A 32 -3.53 -17.51 3.15
N SER A 33 -4.41 -17.90 4.07
CA SER A 33 -5.85 -17.64 3.95
C SER A 33 -6.19 -16.42 4.79
N VAL A 34 -6.92 -15.48 4.21
CA VAL A 34 -7.28 -14.20 4.82
C VAL A 34 -8.79 -14.10 4.88
N THR A 35 -9.35 -13.68 6.02
CA THR A 35 -10.80 -13.66 6.27
C THR A 35 -11.29 -12.25 6.57
N ARG A 36 -12.61 -12.10 6.79
CA ARG A 36 -13.19 -10.82 7.22
C ARG A 36 -12.64 -10.31 8.55
N ALA A 37 -12.23 -11.19 9.45
CA ALA A 37 -11.60 -10.76 10.70
C ALA A 37 -10.25 -10.06 10.46
N ASP A 38 -9.58 -10.40 9.36
CA ASP A 38 -8.25 -9.89 9.01
C ASP A 38 -8.30 -8.60 8.17
N LEU A 39 -9.48 -7.98 8.03
CA LEU A 39 -9.67 -6.78 7.20
C LEU A 39 -8.82 -5.60 7.69
N ALA A 40 -8.63 -5.46 9.01
CA ALA A 40 -7.75 -4.46 9.59
C ALA A 40 -6.29 -4.66 9.13
N LEU A 41 -5.82 -5.91 9.11
CA LEU A 41 -4.49 -6.30 8.65
C LEU A 41 -4.34 -6.06 7.15
N LEU A 42 -5.34 -6.40 6.33
CA LEU A 42 -5.31 -6.13 4.89
C LEU A 42 -5.21 -4.63 4.57
N ARG A 43 -5.91 -3.78 5.33
CA ARG A 43 -5.82 -2.32 5.18
C ARG A 43 -4.44 -1.78 5.57
N ALA A 44 -3.84 -2.32 6.63
CA ALA A 44 -2.49 -1.95 7.05
C ALA A 44 -1.47 -2.31 5.95
N MET A 45 -1.50 -3.55 5.44
CA MET A 45 -0.62 -4.00 4.34
C MET A 45 -0.77 -3.14 3.09
N ARG A 46 -1.99 -2.76 2.73
CA ARG A 46 -2.22 -1.86 1.59
C ARG A 46 -1.54 -0.51 1.84
N ASN A 47 -1.76 0.09 3.00
CA ASN A 47 -1.19 1.40 3.32
C ASN A 47 0.36 1.36 3.35
N GLU A 48 0.95 0.27 3.86
CA GLU A 48 2.41 0.05 3.83
C GLU A 48 2.92 -0.04 2.39
N LEU A 49 2.27 -0.81 1.52
CA LEU A 49 2.65 -0.94 0.11
C LEU A 49 2.47 0.38 -0.66
N GLU A 50 1.42 1.16 -0.37
CA GLU A 50 1.22 2.50 -0.94
C GLU A 50 2.33 3.45 -0.46
N ALA A 51 2.71 3.38 0.81
CA ALA A 51 3.81 4.18 1.36
C ALA A 51 5.15 3.78 0.74
N GLU A 52 5.41 2.48 0.54
CA GLU A 52 6.61 1.99 -0.16
C GLU A 52 6.67 2.53 -1.59
N LEU A 53 5.57 2.44 -2.36
CA LEU A 53 5.48 2.98 -3.71
C LEU A 53 5.68 4.50 -3.75
N ALA A 54 5.05 5.24 -2.83
CA ALA A 54 5.20 6.69 -2.72
C ALA A 54 6.61 7.11 -2.27
N SER A 55 7.24 6.33 -1.39
CA SER A 55 8.61 6.57 -0.92
C SER A 55 9.66 6.23 -1.98
N GLY A 56 9.37 5.27 -2.86
CA GLY A 56 10.22 4.95 -4.02
C GLY A 56 10.28 6.06 -5.07
N GLU A 57 9.23 6.89 -5.16
CA GLU A 57 9.18 8.09 -6.00
C GLU A 57 9.76 9.33 -5.30
N SER A 58 9.80 9.35 -3.96
CA SER A 58 10.21 10.50 -3.17
C SER A 58 11.57 10.31 -2.51
N SER A 59 12.62 10.60 -3.30
CA SER A 59 13.85 11.21 -2.77
C SER A 59 13.62 12.67 -2.34
N MET A 60 12.43 12.99 -1.83
CA MET A 60 12.10 14.29 -1.28
C MET A 60 11.72 14.12 0.19
N LEU A 61 12.75 13.91 1.01
CA LEU A 61 12.77 14.24 2.45
C LEU A 61 12.30 15.68 2.77
N LEU A 62 12.02 16.49 1.74
CA LEU A 62 11.67 17.91 1.81
C LEU A 62 10.41 18.25 0.99
N SER A 63 9.49 17.32 0.74
CA SER A 63 8.29 17.59 -0.06
C SER A 63 7.43 18.76 0.47
N ASP A 64 7.52 19.06 1.77
CA ASP A 64 6.84 20.20 2.43
C ASP A 64 7.79 21.32 2.91
N THR A 65 9.05 21.35 2.45
CA THR A 65 10.03 22.36 2.91
C THR A 65 10.14 23.49 1.90
N PHE A 66 9.61 24.66 2.25
CA PHE A 66 9.69 25.86 1.41
C PHE A 66 10.88 26.72 1.82
N VAL A 67 11.76 27.03 0.86
CA VAL A 67 12.82 28.03 1.03
C VAL A 67 12.32 29.36 0.45
N ALA A 68 12.10 30.36 1.31
CA ALA A 68 11.86 31.72 0.86
C ALA A 68 13.21 32.40 0.55
N VAL A 69 13.41 32.79 -0.71
CA VAL A 69 14.56 33.62 -1.12
C VAL A 69 14.09 35.08 -1.13
N PHE A 70 14.72 35.92 -0.31
CA PHE A 70 14.52 37.36 -0.34
C PHE A 70 15.67 37.98 -1.10
N ASP A 71 15.38 38.50 -2.28
CA ASP A 71 16.33 39.34 -3.02
C ASP A 71 16.36 40.73 -2.39
N SER A 72 17.54 41.18 -1.98
CA SER A 72 17.73 42.52 -1.44
C SER A 72 17.96 43.49 -2.59
N ARG A 73 17.01 44.43 -2.77
CA ARG A 73 17.00 45.53 -3.76
C ARG A 73 18.36 46.02 -4.25
#